data_AF-A0A4W6ESY5-F1
#
_entry.id   AF-A0A4W6ESY5-F1
#
_cell.length_a   1.000
_cell.length_b   1.000
_cell.length_c   1.000
_cell.angle_alpha   90.00
_cell.angle_beta   90.00
_cell.angle_gamma   90.00
#
_symmetry.space_group_name_H-M   'P 1'
#
loop_
_entity.id
_entity.type
_entity.pdbx_description
1 polymer ?
#
loop_
_entity_poly.entity_id
_entity_poly.type
_entity_poly.pdbx_seq_one_letter_code
_entity_poly.pdbx_strand_id
1 'polypeptide(L)'
;MKHSGVKHYLMISLEHSFHLLLHSHIEDAKRQLSAAESWRYGKESAAQYQKTKLIQAYRSLLDYIIWCDKKSTHSNSDYHNSGDNQEMHNYFRQASVNLREILKNPGVWDPFIVSYVEMLEFYEDHTEALKVLNDYAYDNSFPPNPNAHVYLYQYLKRHDTSERKLMKALKMLHVLVPSHELMLEYSSLLLQSERKGDLQKALGVVLEMLDFACWRSNLDVWMCLKAIIQKLQLQENWKEVILREMAGRKDWWPALHFTSFHGSKDSEGNPELMKVKASLTKILCPDLNLKYIAAGVTSGEWT
;
A
#
# COMPACT_ATOMS: atom_id res chain seq x y z
N MET A 1 2.07 -34.27 27.76
CA MET A 1 2.74 -32.97 27.56
C MET A 1 4.14 -33.05 26.91
N LYS A 2 4.99 -34.07 27.16
CA LYS A 2 6.35 -34.12 26.57
C LYS A 2 6.42 -34.14 25.03
N HIS A 3 5.40 -34.68 24.34
CA HIS A 3 5.37 -34.74 22.87
C HIS A 3 4.79 -33.47 22.19
N SER A 4 4.08 -32.60 22.92
CA SER A 4 3.50 -31.39 22.32
C SER A 4 4.57 -30.32 22.08
N GLY A 5 5.51 -30.12 23.01
CA GLY A 5 6.63 -29.17 22.83
C GLY A 5 7.50 -29.53 21.63
N VAL A 6 7.76 -30.82 21.42
CA VAL A 6 8.53 -31.35 20.29
C VAL A 6 7.83 -31.09 18.94
N LYS A 7 6.50 -31.23 18.88
CA LYS A 7 5.72 -30.96 17.66
C LYS A 7 5.61 -29.46 17.31
N HIS A 8 5.70 -28.58 18.31
CA HIS A 8 5.56 -27.13 18.14
C HIS A 8 6.90 -26.38 18.16
N TYR A 9 8.00 -27.10 18.29
CA TYR A 9 9.35 -26.52 18.45
C TYR A 9 9.67 -25.42 17.44
N LEU A 10 9.36 -25.63 16.15
CA LEU A 10 9.62 -24.62 15.12
C LEU A 10 8.89 -23.29 15.39
N MET A 11 7.61 -23.34 15.80
CA MET A 11 6.83 -22.13 16.07
C MET A 11 7.27 -21.46 17.37
N ILE A 12 7.59 -22.24 18.40
CA ILE A 12 8.15 -21.73 19.66
C ILE A 12 9.48 -21.02 19.40
N SER A 13 10.34 -21.59 18.54
CA SER A 13 11.60 -20.96 18.16
C SER A 13 11.40 -19.67 17.37
N LEU A 14 10.36 -19.59 16.54
CA LEU A 14 10.00 -18.36 15.84
C LEU A 14 9.52 -17.27 16.80
N GLU A 15 8.63 -17.61 17.73
CA GLU A 15 8.16 -16.70 18.78
C GLU A 15 9.32 -16.19 19.65
N HIS A 16 10.24 -17.08 20.02
CA HIS A 16 11.44 -16.70 20.77
C HIS A 16 12.36 -15.79 19.95
N SER A 17 12.52 -16.06 18.65
CA SER A 17 13.26 -15.16 17.76
C SER A 17 12.63 -13.76 17.73
N PHE A 18 11.30 -13.64 17.69
CA PHE A 18 10.64 -12.32 17.75
C PHE A 18 10.86 -11.63 19.09
N HIS A 19 10.82 -12.37 20.20
CA HIS A 19 11.17 -11.82 21.50
C HIS A 19 12.60 -11.26 21.53
N LEU A 20 13.58 -11.97 20.96
CA LEU A 20 14.96 -11.51 20.87
C LEU A 20 15.09 -10.24 20.00
N LEU A 21 14.35 -10.15 18.89
CA LEU A 21 14.33 -8.96 18.05
C LEU A 21 13.77 -7.73 18.76
N LEU A 22 12.73 -7.89 19.58
CA LEU A 22 12.18 -6.79 20.40
C LEU A 22 13.20 -6.22 21.40
N HIS A 23 14.23 -6.99 21.75
CA HIS A 23 15.32 -6.58 22.64
C HIS A 23 16.61 -6.27 21.87
N SER A 24 16.53 -6.08 20.55
CA SER A 24 17.67 -5.77 19.67
C SER A 24 18.76 -6.86 19.64
N HIS A 25 18.44 -8.11 20.01
CA HIS A 25 19.37 -9.23 19.98
C HIS A 25 19.31 -9.99 18.64
N ILE A 26 19.71 -9.32 17.54
CA ILE A 26 19.56 -9.84 16.16
C ILE A 26 20.38 -11.12 15.93
N GLU A 27 21.64 -11.15 16.38
CA GLU A 27 22.51 -12.32 16.21
C GLU A 27 21.99 -13.55 16.96
N ASP A 28 21.47 -13.36 18.18
CA ASP A 28 20.89 -14.46 18.96
C ASP A 28 19.57 -14.94 18.36
N ALA A 29 18.75 -14.03 17.82
CA ALA A 29 17.57 -14.39 17.06
C ALA A 29 17.93 -15.27 15.84
N LYS A 30 18.99 -14.90 15.11
CA LYS A 30 19.50 -15.67 13.97
C LYS A 30 20.02 -17.05 14.39
N ARG A 31 20.79 -17.12 15.49
CA ARG A 31 21.26 -18.40 16.05
C ARG A 31 20.10 -19.31 16.44
N GLN A 32 19.06 -18.75 17.08
CA GLN A 32 17.85 -19.47 17.46
C GLN A 32 17.16 -20.11 16.25
N LEU A 33 16.95 -19.35 15.17
CA LEU A 33 16.32 -19.87 13.95
C LEU A 33 17.21 -20.86 13.21
N SER A 34 18.53 -20.65 13.21
CA SER A 34 19.50 -21.58 12.61
C SER A 34 19.49 -22.95 13.33
N ALA A 35 19.43 -22.93 14.67
CA ALA A 35 19.26 -24.15 15.44
C ALA A 35 17.92 -24.83 15.15
N ALA A 36 16.85 -24.04 15.02
CA ALA A 36 15.51 -24.55 14.70
C ALA A 36 15.43 -25.25 13.33
N GLU A 37 16.12 -24.74 12.32
CA GLU A 37 16.14 -25.31 10.96
C GLU A 37 16.67 -26.75 10.92
N SER A 38 17.68 -27.05 11.75
CA SER A 38 18.28 -28.38 11.86
C SER A 38 17.40 -29.41 12.57
N TRP A 39 16.30 -28.98 13.19
CA TRP A 39 15.41 -29.88 13.93
C TRP A 39 14.71 -30.87 13.02
N ARG A 40 14.80 -32.15 13.38
CA ARG A 40 14.09 -33.25 12.72
C ARG A 40 13.42 -34.10 13.80
N TYR A 41 12.12 -34.30 13.66
CA TYR A 41 11.35 -35.18 14.54
C TYR A 41 10.40 -36.04 13.72
N GLY A 42 10.55 -37.37 13.80
CA GLY A 42 9.75 -38.33 13.05
C GLY A 42 9.94 -38.25 11.54
N LYS A 43 8.99 -38.84 10.79
CA LYS A 43 8.90 -38.68 9.33
C LYS A 43 8.43 -37.27 9.01
N GLU A 44 9.13 -36.58 8.10
CA GLU A 44 8.77 -35.22 7.70
C GLU A 44 7.38 -35.22 7.02
N SER A 45 6.45 -34.50 7.64
CA SER A 45 5.14 -34.25 7.03
C SER A 45 5.18 -33.02 6.14
N ALA A 46 4.25 -32.92 5.17
CA ALA A 46 4.14 -31.72 4.33
C ALA A 46 3.96 -30.42 5.17
N ALA A 47 3.21 -30.48 6.26
CA ALA A 47 3.03 -29.33 7.16
C ALA A 47 4.34 -28.96 7.90
N GLN A 48 5.16 -29.95 8.26
CA GLN A 48 6.46 -29.70 8.86
C GLN A 48 7.43 -29.11 7.85
N TYR A 49 7.44 -29.60 6.61
CA TYR A 49 8.23 -29.03 5.52
C TYR A 49 7.91 -27.53 5.30
N GLN A 50 6.62 -27.18 5.24
CA GLN A 50 6.18 -25.78 5.09
C GLN A 50 6.62 -24.90 6.27
N LYS A 51 6.51 -25.41 7.51
CA LYS A 51 7.01 -24.70 8.69
C LYS A 51 8.53 -24.52 8.65
N THR A 52 9.29 -25.51 8.19
CA THR A 52 10.74 -25.39 8.02
C THR A 52 11.09 -24.32 6.99
N LYS A 53 10.38 -24.26 5.85
CA LYS A 53 10.56 -23.19 4.85
C LYS A 53 10.28 -21.81 5.42
N LEU A 54 9.27 -21.68 6.27
CA LEU A 54 8.96 -20.43 6.96
C LEU A 54 10.10 -20.01 7.92
N ILE A 55 10.65 -20.95 8.69
CA ILE A 55 11.80 -20.69 9.57
C ILE A 55 13.03 -20.23 8.76
N GLN A 56 13.29 -20.89 7.63
CA GLN A 56 14.36 -20.51 6.71
C GLN A 56 14.16 -19.09 6.16
N ALA A 57 12.94 -18.73 5.78
CA ALA A 57 12.61 -17.39 5.30
C ALA A 57 12.82 -16.32 6.40
N TYR A 58 12.35 -16.55 7.62
CA TYR A 58 12.58 -15.62 8.73
C TYR A 58 14.05 -15.51 9.12
N ARG A 59 14.80 -16.61 9.09
CA ARG A 59 16.27 -16.56 9.29
C ARG A 59 16.93 -15.71 8.21
N SER A 60 16.51 -15.86 6.95
CA SER A 60 17.00 -15.05 5.85
C SER A 60 16.55 -13.60 5.87
N LEU A 61 15.44 -13.28 6.54
CA LEU A 61 15.08 -11.90 6.85
C LEU A 61 16.08 -11.28 7.84
N LEU A 62 16.63 -12.06 8.78
CA LEU A 62 17.71 -11.60 9.65
C LEU A 62 19.02 -11.44 8.89
N ASP A 63 19.33 -12.36 7.95
CA ASP A 63 20.45 -12.20 7.03
C ASP A 63 20.34 -10.88 6.23
N TYR A 64 19.11 -10.54 5.78
CA TYR A 64 18.82 -9.27 5.12
C TYR A 64 19.02 -8.05 6.04
N ILE A 65 18.54 -8.09 7.30
CA ILE A 65 18.73 -6.97 8.24
C ILE A 65 20.22 -6.71 8.49
N ILE A 66 21.02 -7.76 8.65
CA ILE A 66 22.47 -7.64 8.82
C ILE A 66 23.11 -7.10 7.54
N TRP A 67 22.64 -7.53 6.37
CA TRP A 67 23.07 -6.97 5.09
C TRP A 67 22.76 -5.47 4.98
N CYS A 68 21.58 -5.00 5.43
CA CYS A 68 21.25 -3.57 5.45
C CYS A 68 22.20 -2.74 6.32
N ASP A 69 22.57 -3.26 7.50
CA ASP A 69 23.52 -2.60 8.41
C ASP A 69 24.91 -2.47 7.76
N LYS A 70 25.39 -3.55 7.14
CA LYS A 70 26.66 -3.58 6.40
C LYS A 70 26.64 -2.66 5.18
N LYS A 71 25.55 -2.66 4.39
CA LYS A 71 25.33 -1.74 3.26
C LYS A 71 25.40 -0.28 3.70
N SER A 72 24.76 0.07 4.82
CA SER A 72 24.74 1.44 5.35
C SER A 72 26.11 1.90 5.86
N THR A 73 26.87 0.98 6.47
CA THR A 73 28.25 1.23 6.88
C THR A 73 29.17 1.44 5.67
N HIS A 74 28.96 0.65 4.61
CA HIS A 74 29.72 0.72 3.36
C HIS A 74 29.53 2.06 2.63
N SER A 75 28.32 2.63 2.65
CA SER A 75 28.06 3.93 2.01
C SER A 75 28.64 5.13 2.77
N ASN A 76 29.02 4.97 4.05
CA ASN A 76 29.48 6.05 4.92
C ASN A 76 31.00 6.09 5.13
N SER A 77 31.76 5.11 4.63
CA SER A 77 33.21 5.04 4.82
C SER A 77 33.96 5.27 3.50
N ASP A 78 34.76 6.35 3.44
CA ASP A 78 35.69 6.63 2.31
C ASP A 78 36.85 5.62 2.19
N TYR A 79 36.97 4.70 3.15
CA TYR A 79 37.98 3.64 3.16
C TYR A 79 37.32 2.27 2.90
N HIS A 80 37.39 1.81 1.66
CA HIS A 80 36.92 0.48 1.27
C HIS A 80 37.87 -0.60 1.80
N ASN A 81 37.48 -1.28 2.88
CA ASN A 81 38.12 -2.54 3.27
C ASN A 81 37.52 -3.70 2.46
N SER A 82 38.34 -4.49 1.78
CA SER A 82 37.91 -5.58 0.90
C SER A 82 37.15 -6.70 1.63
N GLY A 83 37.41 -6.88 2.93
CA GLY A 83 36.74 -7.89 3.78
C GLY A 83 35.27 -7.57 4.04
N ASP A 84 34.91 -6.31 4.29
CA ASP A 84 33.53 -5.91 4.60
C ASP A 84 32.60 -6.09 3.39
N ASN A 85 33.13 -5.91 2.18
CA ASN A 85 32.37 -6.14 0.95
C ASN A 85 32.07 -7.63 0.76
N GLN A 86 33.03 -8.52 1.06
CA GLN A 86 32.85 -9.96 0.94
C GLN A 86 31.81 -10.51 1.94
N GLU A 87 31.81 -10.01 3.18
CA GLU A 87 30.78 -10.38 4.17
C GLU A 87 29.38 -9.95 3.72
N MET A 88 29.23 -8.70 3.24
CA MET A 88 27.96 -8.19 2.72
C MET A 88 27.43 -9.09 1.59
N HIS A 89 28.27 -9.44 0.61
CA HIS A 89 27.87 -10.35 -0.47
C HIS A 89 27.47 -11.75 0.03
N ASN A 90 28.09 -12.25 1.11
CA ASN A 90 27.72 -13.54 1.70
C ASN A 90 26.32 -13.48 2.30
N TYR A 91 25.98 -12.42 3.04
CA TYR A 91 24.63 -12.23 3.58
C TYR A 91 23.58 -12.12 2.48
N PHE A 92 23.87 -11.37 1.41
CA PHE A 92 22.99 -11.32 0.24
C PHE A 92 22.72 -12.71 -0.35
N ARG A 93 23.78 -13.50 -0.57
CA ARG A 93 23.65 -14.86 -1.11
C ARG A 93 22.83 -15.77 -0.19
N GLN A 94 23.09 -15.71 1.12
CA GLN A 94 22.38 -16.51 2.11
C GLN A 94 20.90 -16.13 2.22
N ALA A 95 20.59 -14.83 2.21
CA ALA A 95 19.23 -14.33 2.27
C ALA A 95 18.43 -14.71 1.00
N SER A 96 19.01 -14.44 -0.16
CA SER A 96 18.36 -14.60 -1.47
C SER A 96 17.86 -16.02 -1.73
N VAL A 97 18.61 -17.05 -1.30
CA VAL A 97 18.22 -18.45 -1.55
C VAL A 97 16.88 -18.80 -0.91
N ASN A 98 16.71 -18.51 0.38
CA ASN A 98 15.48 -18.88 1.09
C ASN A 98 14.33 -17.92 0.82
N LEU A 99 14.62 -16.63 0.60
CA LEU A 99 13.60 -15.66 0.20
C LEU A 99 13.03 -16.05 -1.16
N ARG A 100 13.87 -16.35 -2.17
CA ARG A 100 13.36 -16.82 -3.47
C ARG A 100 12.54 -18.10 -3.36
N GLU A 101 12.90 -18.98 -2.42
CA GLU A 101 12.22 -20.26 -2.25
C GLU A 101 10.84 -20.13 -1.58
N ILE A 102 10.69 -19.32 -0.53
CA ILE A 102 9.39 -19.15 0.14
C ILE A 102 8.36 -18.49 -0.78
N LEU A 103 8.83 -17.58 -1.65
CA LEU A 103 7.98 -16.84 -2.60
C LEU A 103 7.35 -17.72 -3.68
N LYS A 104 7.80 -18.97 -3.86
CA LYS A 104 7.15 -19.94 -4.76
C LYS A 104 5.89 -20.56 -4.16
N ASN A 105 5.71 -20.46 -2.85
CA ASN A 105 4.54 -21.01 -2.17
C ASN A 105 3.44 -19.95 -2.10
N PRO A 106 2.18 -20.28 -2.41
CA PRO A 106 1.06 -19.36 -2.24
C PRO A 106 0.97 -18.84 -0.80
N GLY A 107 0.95 -17.52 -0.64
CA GLY A 107 0.87 -16.86 0.66
C GLY A 107 1.02 -15.35 0.56
N VAL A 108 0.80 -14.66 1.68
CA VAL A 108 1.08 -13.23 1.83
C VAL A 108 2.46 -13.07 2.46
N TRP A 109 3.41 -12.60 1.66
CA TRP A 109 4.84 -12.60 1.95
C TRP A 109 5.45 -11.19 1.94
N ASP A 110 4.67 -10.17 2.31
CA ASP A 110 5.05 -8.75 2.21
C ASP A 110 6.47 -8.44 2.74
N PRO A 111 6.87 -8.87 3.96
CA PRO A 111 8.23 -8.59 4.44
C PRO A 111 9.31 -9.23 3.57
N PHE A 112 9.07 -10.44 3.05
CA PHE A 112 10.03 -11.18 2.23
C PHE A 112 10.14 -10.61 0.81
N ILE A 113 9.02 -10.16 0.24
CA ILE A 113 8.99 -9.51 -1.07
C ILE A 113 9.81 -8.23 -1.06
N VAL A 114 9.54 -7.34 -0.10
CA VAL A 114 10.23 -6.04 -0.02
C VAL A 114 11.73 -6.24 0.20
N SER A 115 12.12 -7.10 1.14
CA SER A 115 13.53 -7.41 1.39
C SER A 115 14.25 -8.00 0.18
N TYR A 116 13.62 -8.93 -0.54
CA TYR A 116 14.26 -9.56 -1.68
C TYR A 116 14.39 -8.59 -2.86
N VAL A 117 13.34 -7.80 -3.14
CA VAL A 117 13.35 -6.79 -4.20
C VAL A 117 14.40 -5.72 -3.92
N GLU A 118 14.52 -5.21 -2.69
CA GLU A 118 15.56 -4.21 -2.37
C GLU A 118 16.97 -4.75 -2.63
N MET A 119 17.23 -6.01 -2.26
CA MET A 119 18.50 -6.65 -2.53
C MET A 119 18.75 -6.81 -4.04
N LEU A 120 17.75 -7.22 -4.82
CA LEU A 120 17.88 -7.32 -6.28
C LEU A 120 18.12 -5.94 -6.92
N GLU A 121 17.42 -4.89 -6.48
CA GLU A 121 17.64 -3.52 -6.95
C GLU A 121 19.07 -3.04 -6.66
N PHE A 122 19.60 -3.34 -5.47
CA PHE A 122 20.99 -2.98 -5.11
C PHE A 122 22.03 -3.66 -6.01
N TYR A 123 21.79 -4.88 -6.45
CA TYR A 123 22.66 -5.62 -7.36
C TYR A 123 22.28 -5.47 -8.84
N GLU A 124 21.44 -4.48 -9.17
CA GLU A 124 21.00 -4.15 -10.53
C GLU A 124 20.28 -5.30 -11.27
N ASP A 125 19.76 -6.30 -10.55
CA ASP A 125 18.94 -7.37 -11.11
C ASP A 125 17.47 -6.94 -11.24
N HIS A 126 17.26 -5.92 -12.07
CA HIS A 126 15.95 -5.34 -12.34
C HIS A 126 14.99 -6.31 -13.03
N THR A 127 15.53 -7.32 -13.73
CA THR A 127 14.72 -8.32 -14.44
C THR A 127 14.06 -9.25 -13.44
N GLU A 128 14.81 -9.82 -12.50
CA GLU A 128 14.24 -10.69 -11.48
C GLU A 128 13.37 -9.88 -10.49
N ALA A 129 13.78 -8.65 -10.11
CA ALA A 129 12.98 -7.80 -9.23
C ALA A 129 11.58 -7.54 -9.80
N LEU A 130 11.51 -7.14 -11.07
CA LEU A 130 10.24 -6.91 -11.74
C LEU A 130 9.42 -8.20 -11.88
N LYS A 131 10.06 -9.34 -12.14
CA LYS A 131 9.39 -10.63 -12.24
C LYS A 131 8.75 -11.03 -10.90
N VAL A 132 9.51 -10.98 -9.80
CA VAL A 132 9.02 -11.27 -8.45
C VAL A 132 7.80 -10.40 -8.10
N LEU A 133 7.84 -9.10 -8.41
CA LEU A 133 6.73 -8.19 -8.16
C LEU A 133 5.50 -8.47 -9.05
N ASN A 134 5.70 -8.85 -10.32
CA ASN A 134 4.59 -9.20 -11.20
C ASN A 134 3.93 -10.51 -10.77
N ASP A 135 4.73 -11.53 -10.45
CA ASP A 135 4.23 -12.82 -9.98
C ASP A 135 3.42 -12.63 -8.69
N TYR A 136 3.96 -11.87 -7.73
CA TYR A 136 3.25 -11.60 -6.47
C TYR A 136 1.96 -10.78 -6.64
N ALA A 137 1.88 -9.90 -7.64
CA ALA A 137 0.71 -9.06 -7.89
C ALA A 137 -0.35 -9.71 -8.80
N TYR A 138 0.03 -10.65 -9.68
CA TYR A 138 -0.86 -11.14 -10.74
C TYR A 138 -0.98 -12.66 -10.84
N ASP A 139 -0.23 -13.44 -10.08
CA ASP A 139 -0.42 -14.89 -10.01
C ASP A 139 -1.70 -15.22 -9.24
N ASN A 140 -2.72 -15.70 -9.95
CA ASN A 140 -4.02 -16.05 -9.37
C ASN A 140 -3.99 -17.30 -8.47
N SER A 141 -2.85 -18.01 -8.40
CA SER A 141 -2.66 -19.08 -7.42
C SER A 141 -2.35 -18.56 -6.01
N PHE A 142 -2.00 -17.27 -5.88
CA PHE A 142 -1.74 -16.59 -4.62
C PHE A 142 -3.02 -15.93 -4.09
N PRO A 143 -3.16 -15.78 -2.76
CA PRO A 143 -4.27 -15.02 -2.20
C PRO A 143 -4.22 -13.56 -2.66
N PRO A 144 -5.36 -12.91 -2.95
CA PRO A 144 -5.39 -11.50 -3.29
C PRO A 144 -4.73 -10.64 -2.19
N ASN A 145 -3.80 -9.78 -2.59
CA ASN A 145 -3.08 -8.90 -1.67
C ASN A 145 -2.95 -7.48 -2.25
N PRO A 146 -3.60 -6.46 -1.64
CA PRO A 146 -3.45 -5.07 -2.06
C PRO A 146 -1.99 -4.58 -2.07
N ASN A 147 -1.20 -4.98 -1.09
CA ASN A 147 0.19 -4.52 -0.95
C ASN A 147 1.07 -4.95 -2.14
N ALA A 148 0.79 -6.11 -2.75
CA ALA A 148 1.51 -6.57 -3.93
C ALA A 148 1.41 -5.56 -5.09
N HIS A 149 0.24 -4.97 -5.31
CA HIS A 149 0.05 -3.93 -6.31
C HIS A 149 0.72 -2.61 -5.93
N VAL A 150 0.77 -2.28 -4.64
CA VAL A 150 1.49 -1.09 -4.14
C VAL A 150 2.99 -1.23 -4.40
N TYR A 151 3.60 -2.38 -4.07
CA TYR A 151 5.02 -2.61 -4.30
C TYR A 151 5.38 -2.57 -5.78
N LEU A 152 4.59 -3.24 -6.62
CA LEU A 152 4.77 -3.20 -8.07
C LEU A 152 4.64 -1.77 -8.59
N TYR A 153 3.63 -1.03 -8.15
CA TYR A 153 3.41 0.35 -8.56
C TYR A 153 4.62 1.24 -8.21
N GLN A 154 5.08 1.19 -6.96
CA GLN A 154 6.21 1.99 -6.48
C GLN A 154 7.50 1.67 -7.26
N TYR A 155 7.76 0.39 -7.54
CA TYR A 155 8.88 -0.03 -8.37
C TYR A 155 8.76 0.55 -9.79
N LEU A 156 7.62 0.34 -10.45
CA LEU A 156 7.37 0.86 -11.80
C LEU A 156 7.50 2.39 -11.89
N LYS A 157 7.13 3.11 -10.82
CA LYS A 157 7.22 4.57 -10.75
C LYS A 157 8.66 5.06 -10.62
N ARG A 158 9.49 4.40 -9.81
CA ARG A 158 10.92 4.77 -9.65
C ARG A 158 11.78 4.45 -10.87
N HIS A 159 11.34 3.50 -11.70
CA HIS A 159 12.04 3.05 -12.91
C HIS A 159 11.49 3.67 -14.21
N ASP A 160 10.86 4.84 -14.13
CA ASP A 160 10.35 5.64 -15.26
C ASP A 160 9.60 4.84 -16.34
N THR A 161 8.77 3.89 -15.89
CA THR A 161 8.02 3.04 -16.81
C THR A 161 6.79 3.77 -17.39
N SER A 162 6.27 3.27 -18.51
CA SER A 162 5.10 3.88 -19.16
C SER A 162 3.89 4.00 -18.23
N GLU A 163 3.16 5.12 -18.30
CA GLU A 163 1.90 5.36 -17.55
C GLU A 163 0.90 4.21 -17.68
N ARG A 164 0.84 3.53 -18.83
CA ARG A 164 -0.03 2.37 -19.04
C ARG A 164 0.23 1.24 -18.04
N LYS A 165 1.49 0.99 -17.68
CA LYS A 165 1.86 -0.04 -16.69
C LYS A 165 1.49 0.42 -15.27
N LEU A 166 1.75 1.69 -14.95
CA LEU A 166 1.34 2.32 -13.69
C LEU A 166 -0.18 2.22 -13.48
N MET A 167 -0.96 2.67 -14.47
CA MET A 167 -2.42 2.60 -14.43
C MET A 167 -2.95 1.16 -14.33
N LYS A 168 -2.25 0.15 -14.86
CA LYS A 168 -2.65 -1.25 -14.72
C LYS A 168 -2.55 -1.71 -13.27
N ALA A 169 -1.45 -1.41 -12.58
CA ALA A 169 -1.28 -1.74 -11.17
C ALA A 169 -2.30 -1.02 -10.29
N LEU A 170 -2.48 0.29 -10.52
CA LEU A 170 -3.45 1.11 -9.79
C LEU A 170 -4.90 0.67 -10.01
N LYS A 171 -5.27 0.25 -11.23
CA LYS A 171 -6.59 -0.29 -11.52
C LYS A 171 -6.90 -1.54 -10.68
N MET A 172 -5.93 -2.45 -10.51
CA MET A 172 -6.15 -3.65 -9.69
C MET A 172 -6.22 -3.30 -8.21
N LEU A 173 -5.36 -2.39 -7.75
CA LEU A 173 -5.43 -1.86 -6.38
C LEU A 173 -6.77 -1.20 -6.08
N HIS A 174 -7.31 -0.43 -7.03
CA HIS A 174 -8.63 0.21 -6.92
C HIS A 174 -9.75 -0.79 -6.65
N VAL A 175 -9.75 -1.92 -7.37
CA VAL A 175 -10.74 -2.99 -7.16
C VAL A 175 -10.65 -3.60 -5.76
N LEU A 176 -9.44 -3.70 -5.21
CA LEU A 176 -9.23 -4.31 -3.89
C LEU A 176 -9.46 -3.32 -2.74
N VAL A 177 -9.02 -2.07 -2.90
CA VAL A 177 -9.04 -1.03 -1.86
C VAL A 177 -9.35 0.34 -2.50
N PRO A 178 -10.64 0.66 -2.75
CA PRO A 178 -11.05 1.92 -3.36
C PRO A 178 -10.69 3.17 -2.55
N SER A 179 -10.42 3.00 -1.25
CA SER A 179 -10.02 4.07 -0.33
C SER A 179 -8.50 4.25 -0.22
N HIS A 180 -7.70 3.54 -1.01
CA HIS A 180 -6.23 3.62 -0.89
C HIS A 180 -5.73 5.01 -1.33
N GLU A 181 -4.70 5.54 -0.68
CA GLU A 181 -4.16 6.88 -0.97
C GLU A 181 -3.72 7.06 -2.44
N LEU A 182 -3.16 6.01 -3.03
CA LEU A 182 -2.80 5.97 -4.45
C LEU A 182 -3.98 6.14 -5.43
N MET A 183 -5.23 6.08 -4.96
CA MET A 183 -6.38 6.37 -5.82
C MET A 183 -6.44 7.83 -6.26
N LEU A 184 -5.85 8.75 -5.48
CA LEU A 184 -5.66 10.15 -5.90
C LEU A 184 -4.71 10.26 -7.09
N GLU A 185 -3.62 9.49 -7.05
CA GLU A 185 -2.67 9.42 -8.16
C GLU A 185 -3.28 8.72 -9.38
N TYR A 186 -4.05 7.65 -9.17
CA TYR A 186 -4.78 6.98 -10.25
C TYR A 186 -5.76 7.92 -10.95
N SER A 187 -6.50 8.71 -10.17
CA SER A 187 -7.44 9.70 -10.67
C SER A 187 -6.74 10.79 -11.46
N SER A 188 -5.54 11.21 -11.02
CA SER A 188 -4.72 12.20 -11.72
C SER A 188 -4.24 11.69 -13.08
N LEU A 189 -3.75 10.44 -13.16
CA LEU A 189 -3.36 9.80 -14.43
C LEU A 189 -4.57 9.65 -15.38
N LEU A 190 -5.73 9.25 -14.86
CA LEU A 190 -6.96 9.17 -15.66
C LEU A 190 -7.44 10.53 -16.16
N LEU A 191 -7.27 11.59 -15.36
CA LEU A 191 -7.62 12.96 -15.73
C LEU A 191 -6.72 13.50 -16.84
N GLN A 192 -5.43 13.15 -16.81
CA GLN A 192 -4.44 13.55 -17.82
C GLN A 192 -4.54 12.73 -19.11
N SER A 193 -5.06 11.51 -19.04
CA SER A 193 -5.30 10.64 -20.20
C SER A 193 -6.26 11.27 -21.22
N GLU A 194 -5.91 11.16 -22.50
CA GLU A 194 -6.75 11.57 -23.63
C GLU A 194 -7.76 10.49 -24.05
N ARG A 195 -7.74 9.32 -23.40
CA ARG A 195 -8.60 8.21 -23.79
C ARG A 195 -10.06 8.47 -23.44
N LYS A 196 -10.94 8.18 -24.39
CA LYS A 196 -12.40 8.26 -24.19
C LYS A 196 -12.81 7.39 -23.00
N GLY A 197 -13.52 8.00 -22.05
CA GLY A 197 -14.06 7.33 -20.86
C GLY A 197 -13.15 7.34 -19.64
N ASP A 198 -11.86 7.71 -19.76
CA ASP A 198 -10.99 7.79 -18.59
C ASP A 198 -11.39 8.93 -17.63
N LEU A 199 -11.90 10.04 -18.16
CA LEU A 199 -12.46 11.12 -17.34
C LEU A 199 -13.64 10.67 -16.47
N GLN A 200 -14.53 9.82 -17.02
CA GLN A 200 -15.63 9.25 -16.23
C GLN A 200 -15.10 8.27 -15.17
N LYS A 201 -14.09 7.45 -15.52
CA LYS A 201 -13.47 6.56 -14.53
C LYS A 201 -12.82 7.37 -13.40
N ALA A 202 -12.16 8.48 -13.71
CA ALA A 202 -11.58 9.37 -12.69
C ALA A 202 -12.65 9.86 -11.73
N LEU A 203 -13.82 10.28 -12.24
CA LEU A 203 -14.96 10.66 -11.41
C LEU A 203 -15.40 9.51 -10.49
N GLY A 204 -15.55 8.29 -11.02
CA GLY A 204 -15.92 7.11 -10.24
C GLY A 204 -14.92 6.82 -9.13
N VAL A 205 -13.62 6.79 -9.44
CA VAL A 205 -12.53 6.54 -8.48
C VAL A 205 -12.56 7.58 -7.35
N VAL A 206 -12.64 8.87 -7.66
CA VAL A 206 -12.64 9.93 -6.63
C VAL A 206 -13.91 9.90 -5.78
N LEU A 207 -15.07 9.60 -6.36
CA LEU A 207 -16.31 9.45 -5.60
C LEU A 207 -16.24 8.23 -4.66
N GLU A 208 -15.72 7.10 -5.14
CA GLU A 208 -15.50 5.91 -4.31
C GLU A 208 -14.51 6.15 -3.17
N MET A 209 -13.45 6.95 -3.37
CA MET A 209 -12.59 7.39 -2.25
C MET A 209 -13.41 8.17 -1.22
N LEU A 210 -14.21 9.14 -1.68
CA LEU A 210 -15.02 9.99 -0.82
C LEU A 210 -16.19 9.26 -0.17
N ASP A 211 -16.52 8.04 -0.58
CA ASP A 211 -17.48 7.20 0.15
C ASP A 211 -16.94 6.81 1.54
N PHE A 212 -15.63 6.89 1.75
CA PHE A 212 -14.99 6.60 3.03
C PHE A 212 -14.73 7.89 3.83
N ALA A 213 -15.13 7.86 5.10
CA ALA A 213 -15.07 9.02 6.00
C ALA A 213 -13.66 9.59 6.21
N CYS A 214 -12.60 8.79 6.10
CA CYS A 214 -11.21 9.24 6.25
C CYS A 214 -10.80 10.28 5.20
N TRP A 215 -11.44 10.29 4.03
CA TRP A 215 -11.15 11.24 2.95
C TRP A 215 -12.02 12.51 3.01
N ARG A 216 -13.01 12.57 3.91
CA ARG A 216 -13.98 13.67 4.02
C ARG A 216 -13.33 15.05 4.07
N SER A 217 -12.20 15.17 4.77
CA SER A 217 -11.52 16.44 5.00
C SER A 217 -10.19 16.58 4.25
N ASN A 218 -9.90 15.68 3.30
CA ASN A 218 -8.68 15.75 2.50
C ASN A 218 -8.86 16.73 1.32
N LEU A 219 -8.17 17.87 1.36
CA LEU A 219 -8.30 18.92 0.34
C LEU A 219 -7.93 18.44 -1.07
N ASP A 220 -6.89 17.61 -1.20
CA ASP A 220 -6.38 17.19 -2.51
C ASP A 220 -7.40 16.32 -3.27
N VAL A 221 -8.11 15.43 -2.56
CA VAL A 221 -9.19 14.61 -3.15
C VAL A 221 -10.34 15.50 -3.64
N TRP A 222 -10.72 16.52 -2.87
CA TRP A 222 -11.78 17.46 -3.28
C TRP A 222 -11.36 18.37 -4.44
N MET A 223 -10.09 18.78 -4.47
CA MET A 223 -9.52 19.53 -5.59
C MET A 223 -9.47 18.69 -6.87
N CYS A 224 -9.10 17.41 -6.75
CA CYS A 224 -9.16 16.45 -7.84
C CYS A 224 -10.60 16.31 -8.37
N LEU A 225 -11.59 16.13 -7.48
CA LEU A 225 -13.00 16.08 -7.85
C LEU A 225 -13.44 17.34 -8.60
N LYS A 226 -13.04 18.52 -8.11
CA LYS A 226 -13.35 19.80 -8.75
C LYS A 226 -12.77 19.88 -10.16
N ALA A 227 -11.51 19.50 -10.35
CA ALA A 227 -10.85 19.50 -11.66
C ALA A 227 -11.54 18.54 -12.65
N ILE A 228 -11.92 17.34 -12.18
CA ILE A 228 -12.67 16.36 -12.96
C ILE A 228 -14.01 16.93 -13.41
N ILE A 229 -14.77 17.52 -12.50
CA ILE A 229 -16.09 18.10 -12.80
C ILE A 229 -15.96 19.26 -13.79
N GLN A 230 -14.98 20.15 -13.61
CA GLN A 230 -14.74 21.25 -14.55
C GLN A 230 -14.43 20.75 -15.97
N LYS A 231 -13.62 19.70 -16.09
CA LYS A 231 -13.32 19.08 -17.40
C LYS A 231 -14.54 18.36 -17.97
N LEU A 232 -15.35 17.71 -17.14
CA LEU A 232 -16.60 17.07 -17.56
C LEU A 232 -17.62 18.08 -18.09
N GLN A 233 -17.75 19.24 -17.48
CA GLN A 233 -18.70 20.29 -17.89
C GLN A 233 -18.49 20.80 -19.33
N LEU A 234 -17.34 20.52 -19.94
CA LEU A 234 -17.06 20.79 -21.36
C LEU A 234 -17.72 19.78 -22.32
N GLN A 235 -18.26 18.67 -21.80
CA GLN A 235 -18.93 17.62 -22.58
C GLN A 235 -20.45 17.78 -22.50
N GLU A 236 -21.18 17.57 -23.60
CA GLU A 236 -22.64 17.80 -23.63
C GLU A 236 -23.42 16.95 -22.60
N ASN A 237 -23.00 15.70 -22.38
CA ASN A 237 -23.70 14.73 -21.53
C ASN A 237 -23.23 14.75 -20.06
N TRP A 238 -22.51 15.79 -19.62
CA TRP A 238 -21.90 15.82 -18.28
C TRP A 238 -22.89 15.63 -17.13
N LYS A 239 -24.11 16.20 -17.26
CA LYS A 239 -25.17 16.08 -16.24
C LYS A 239 -25.61 14.63 -16.06
N GLU A 240 -25.79 13.90 -17.16
CA GLU A 240 -26.19 12.49 -17.13
C GLU A 240 -25.13 11.63 -16.47
N VAL A 241 -23.85 11.91 -16.76
CA VAL A 241 -22.71 11.22 -16.14
C VAL A 241 -22.73 11.44 -14.62
N ILE A 242 -22.84 12.68 -14.15
CA ILE A 242 -22.89 12.99 -12.72
C ILE A 242 -24.12 12.35 -12.05
N LEU A 243 -25.29 12.46 -12.68
CA LEU A 243 -26.53 11.87 -12.15
C LEU A 243 -26.41 10.36 -11.99
N ARG A 244 -25.80 9.66 -12.95
CA ARG A 244 -25.57 8.22 -12.88
C ARG A 244 -24.61 7.84 -11.76
N GLU A 245 -23.46 8.50 -11.65
CA GLU A 245 -22.49 8.21 -10.59
C GLU A 245 -23.03 8.56 -9.19
N MET A 246 -23.88 9.59 -9.08
CA MET A 246 -24.48 9.99 -7.82
C MET A 246 -25.76 9.22 -7.45
N ALA A 247 -26.33 8.41 -8.35
CA ALA A 247 -27.63 7.77 -8.15
C ALA A 247 -27.70 6.93 -6.86
N GLY A 248 -26.68 6.12 -6.58
CA GLY A 248 -26.59 5.31 -5.36
C GLY A 248 -26.12 6.07 -4.11
N ARG A 249 -25.81 7.36 -4.23
CA ARG A 249 -25.22 8.22 -3.19
C ARG A 249 -26.19 9.25 -2.62
N LYS A 250 -27.34 9.46 -3.27
CA LYS A 250 -28.28 10.57 -2.96
C LYS A 250 -28.73 10.61 -1.49
N ASP A 251 -28.97 9.45 -0.88
CA ASP A 251 -29.61 9.39 0.44
C ASP A 251 -28.63 9.58 1.62
N TRP A 252 -27.36 9.24 1.44
CA TRP A 252 -26.40 9.16 2.55
C TRP A 252 -25.14 10.01 2.33
N TRP A 253 -24.69 10.19 1.09
CA TRP A 253 -23.47 10.93 0.77
C TRP A 253 -23.55 12.41 1.15
N PRO A 254 -24.70 13.11 0.98
CA PRO A 254 -24.87 14.47 1.49
C PRO A 254 -24.72 14.56 3.01
N ALA A 255 -25.28 13.61 3.76
CA ALA A 255 -25.15 13.55 5.22
C ALA A 255 -23.70 13.22 5.63
N LEU A 256 -22.96 12.49 4.80
CA LEU A 256 -21.56 12.20 5.02
C LEU A 256 -20.67 13.44 4.88
N HIS A 257 -20.97 14.36 3.95
CA HIS A 257 -20.03 15.43 3.57
C HIS A 257 -20.50 16.86 3.82
N PHE A 258 -21.81 17.13 3.82
CA PHE A 258 -22.37 18.48 3.73
C PHE A 258 -23.32 18.86 4.86
N THR A 259 -23.14 18.32 6.07
CA THR A 259 -23.88 18.79 7.24
C THR A 259 -23.40 20.17 7.68
N SER A 260 -24.23 20.90 8.43
CA SER A 260 -23.82 22.17 9.03
C SER A 260 -22.61 22.02 9.95
N PHE A 261 -22.54 20.91 10.70
CA PHE A 261 -21.38 20.58 11.54
C PHE A 261 -20.10 20.43 10.71
N HIS A 262 -20.16 19.71 9.59
CA HIS A 262 -19.01 19.59 8.69
C HIS A 262 -18.64 20.95 8.07
N GLY A 263 -19.62 21.77 7.70
CA GLY A 263 -19.40 23.13 7.20
C GLY A 263 -18.66 24.02 8.21
N SER A 264 -19.07 24.01 9.48
CA SER A 264 -18.37 24.74 10.55
C SER A 264 -16.95 24.22 10.76
N LYS A 265 -16.76 22.89 10.83
CA LYS A 265 -15.42 22.29 11.00
C LYS A 265 -14.48 22.61 9.86
N ASP A 266 -14.95 22.51 8.62
CA ASP A 266 -14.16 22.83 7.44
C ASP A 266 -13.86 24.34 7.42
N SER A 267 -14.82 25.22 7.77
CA SER A 267 -14.58 26.67 7.86
C SER A 267 -13.54 27.07 8.90
N GLU A 268 -13.49 26.40 10.05
CA GLU A 268 -12.53 26.68 11.11
C GLU A 268 -11.13 26.11 10.81
N GLY A 269 -11.07 24.86 10.33
CA GLY A 269 -9.81 24.14 10.15
C GLY A 269 -9.17 24.29 8.76
N ASN A 270 -9.98 24.40 7.71
CA ASN A 270 -9.51 24.53 6.33
C ASN A 270 -10.53 25.31 5.46
N PRO A 271 -10.50 26.65 5.50
CA PRO A 271 -11.44 27.49 4.75
C PRO A 271 -11.45 27.21 3.24
N GLU A 272 -10.33 26.74 2.68
CA GLU A 272 -10.25 26.42 1.26
C GLU A 272 -11.03 25.15 0.90
N LEU A 273 -10.91 24.10 1.72
CA LEU A 273 -11.72 22.89 1.60
C LEU A 273 -13.22 23.23 1.60
N MET A 274 -13.62 24.13 2.51
CA MET A 274 -15.00 24.58 2.59
C MET A 274 -15.48 25.25 1.30
N LYS A 275 -14.68 26.16 0.72
CA LYS A 275 -15.01 26.81 -0.57
C LYS A 275 -15.11 25.80 -1.71
N VAL A 276 -14.18 24.85 -1.79
CA VAL A 276 -14.18 23.80 -2.81
C VAL A 276 -15.44 22.96 -2.71
N LYS A 277 -15.75 22.43 -1.53
CA LYS A 277 -16.97 21.66 -1.26
C LYS A 277 -18.24 22.45 -1.61
N ALA A 278 -18.35 23.70 -1.15
CA ALA A 278 -19.50 24.55 -1.42
C ALA A 278 -19.72 24.79 -2.93
N SER A 279 -18.65 24.93 -3.71
CA SER A 279 -18.74 25.08 -5.17
C SER A 279 -19.28 23.83 -5.88
N LEU A 280 -19.10 22.64 -5.28
CA LEU A 280 -19.51 21.37 -5.85
C LEU A 280 -20.90 20.92 -5.38
N THR A 281 -21.39 21.43 -4.25
CA THR A 281 -22.67 21.02 -3.66
C THR A 281 -23.83 21.12 -4.64
N LYS A 282 -23.98 22.23 -5.37
CA LYS A 282 -25.08 22.41 -6.34
C LYS A 282 -24.99 21.46 -7.54
N ILE A 283 -23.80 20.98 -7.85
CA ILE A 283 -23.55 20.09 -8.99
C ILE A 283 -23.85 18.64 -8.58
N LEU A 284 -23.34 18.23 -7.42
CA LEU A 284 -23.42 16.85 -6.93
C LEU A 284 -24.75 16.55 -6.22
N CYS A 285 -25.38 17.56 -5.63
CA CYS A 285 -26.57 17.45 -4.79
C CYS A 285 -27.61 18.53 -5.16
N PRO A 286 -28.11 18.58 -6.41
CA PRO A 286 -28.95 19.67 -6.90
C PRO A 286 -30.29 19.79 -6.16
N ASP A 287 -30.83 18.67 -5.66
CA ASP A 287 -32.16 18.60 -5.05
C ASP A 287 -32.17 19.00 -3.56
N LEU A 288 -31.00 19.28 -2.97
CA LEU A 288 -30.88 19.55 -1.54
C LEU A 288 -30.50 21.01 -1.29
N ASN A 289 -31.37 21.72 -0.56
CA ASN A 289 -31.05 23.00 0.08
C ASN A 289 -30.14 22.75 1.29
N LEU A 290 -28.89 22.38 1.04
CA LEU A 290 -27.91 22.11 2.08
C LEU A 290 -27.46 23.41 2.74
N LYS A 291 -27.56 23.48 4.08
CA LYS A 291 -26.94 24.53 4.90
C LYS A 291 -25.44 24.27 5.06
N TYR A 292 -24.75 23.95 3.96
CA TYR A 292 -23.28 23.94 3.92
C TYR A 292 -22.83 25.37 3.58
N ILE A 293 -23.10 26.29 4.51
CA ILE A 293 -22.80 27.72 4.42
C ILE A 293 -22.01 28.08 5.67
N ALA A 294 -21.00 28.93 5.54
CA ALA A 294 -20.20 29.39 6.67
C ALA A 294 -21.19 30.02 7.65
N ALA A 295 -21.17 29.60 8.91
CA ALA A 295 -21.86 30.35 9.94
C ALA A 295 -21.19 31.73 9.97
N GLY A 296 -21.77 32.70 9.25
CA GLY A 296 -21.45 34.09 9.46
C GLY A 296 -21.70 34.36 10.94
N VAL A 297 -20.69 34.87 11.61
CA VAL A 297 -20.79 35.40 12.97
C VAL A 297 -21.89 36.45 12.93
N THR A 298 -23.13 36.06 13.23
CA THR A 298 -24.16 37.01 13.60
C THR A 298 -23.84 37.40 15.03
N SER A 299 -23.13 38.51 15.17
CA SER A 299 -23.10 39.30 16.40
C SER A 299 -24.55 39.62 16.76
N GLY A 300 -25.14 38.78 17.61
CA GLY A 300 -26.42 39.07 18.24
C GLY A 300 -26.20 40.18 19.24
N GLU A 301 -26.50 41.42 18.83
CA GLU A 301 -26.81 42.49 19.76
C GLU A 301 -28.00 42.05 20.61
N TRP A 302 -27.78 41.98 21.91
CA TRP A 302 -28.84 41.84 22.88
C TRP A 302 -29.53 43.21 22.99
N THR A 303 -30.80 43.28 22.62
CA THR A 303 -31.75 44.27 23.15
C THR A 303 -32.84 43.57 23.92
#